data_AF-F8KWN5-F1
#
_entry.id   AF-F8KWN5-F1
#
_cell.length_a   1.000
_cell.length_b   1.000
_cell.length_c   1.000
_cell.angle_alpha   90.00
_cell.angle_beta   90.00
_cell.angle_gamma   90.00
#
_symmetry.space_group_name_H-M   'P 1'
#
loop_
_entity.id
_entity.type
_entity.pdbx_description
1 polymer ?
#
loop_
_entity_poly.entity_id
_entity_poly.type
_entity_poly.pdbx_seq_one_letter_code
_entity_poly.pdbx_strand_id
1 'polypeptide(L)' 'MNISLELKLELEKRARQTKDKHEHTCLCVVLARSEGMSHELIAQAHRISVQSVYRYLAEYEAERKHNMMPEVGVKAN' A
#
# COMPACT_ATOMS: atom_id res chain seq x y z
N MET A 1 -6.25 -8.88 1.22
CA MET A 1 -6.08 -8.06 0.00
C MET A 1 -5.26 -8.90 -0.96
N ASN A 2 -5.75 -9.11 -2.19
CA ASN A 2 -5.03 -9.92 -3.16
C ASN A 2 -4.42 -9.00 -4.22
N ILE A 3 -3.10 -9.07 -4.39
CA ILE A 3 -2.36 -8.35 -5.44
C ILE A 3 -1.69 -9.37 -6.37
N SER A 4 -1.46 -8.99 -7.62
CA SER A 4 -0.72 -9.84 -8.57
C SER A 4 0.74 -9.99 -8.13
N LEU A 5 1.38 -11.07 -8.58
CA LEU A 5 2.81 -11.31 -8.33
C LEU A 5 3.68 -10.17 -8.89
N GLU A 6 3.35 -9.67 -10.09
CA GLU A 6 4.05 -8.54 -10.70
C GLU A 6 3.97 -7.28 -9.84
N LEU A 7 2.78 -6.93 -9.35
CA LEU A 7 2.59 -5.79 -8.47
C LEU A 7 3.34 -6.00 -7.14
N LYS A 8 3.33 -7.21 -6.58
CA LYS A 8 4.11 -7.53 -5.38
C LYS A 8 5.60 -7.23 -5.58
N LEU A 9 6.19 -7.70 -6.68
CA LEU A 9 7.61 -7.47 -6.99
C LEU A 9 7.93 -5.98 -7.19
N GLU A 10 7.04 -5.22 -7.81
CA GLU A 10 7.18 -3.78 -7.96
C GLU A 10 7.17 -3.07 -6.60
N LEU A 11 6.21 -3.40 -5.74
CA LEU A 11 6.11 -2.82 -4.39
C LEU A 11 7.32 -3.17 -3.53
N GLU A 12 7.82 -4.41 -3.60
CA GLU A 12 9.05 -4.82 -2.93
C GLU A 12 10.27 -4.02 -3.40
N LYS A 13 10.38 -3.80 -4.72
CA LYS A 13 11.44 -2.97 -5.30
C LYS A 13 11.33 -1.53 -4.82
N ARG A 14 10.12 -0.96 -4.83
CA ARG A 14 9.84 0.42 -4.37
C ARG A 14 10.17 0.58 -2.89
N ALA A 15 9.79 -0.38 -2.05
CA ALA A 15 10.09 -0.38 -0.62
C ALA A 15 11.60 -0.35 -0.35
N ARG A 16 12.40 -1.07 -1.14
CA ARG A 16 13.88 -1.04 -1.02
C ARG A 16 14.52 0.27 -1.48
N GLN A 17 13.82 1.05 -2.31
CA GLN A 17 14.39 2.24 -2.97
C GLN A 17 13.95 3.55 -2.33
N THR A 18 12.78 3.59 -1.69
CA THR A 18 12.26 4.82 -1.10
C THR A 18 13.08 5.29 0.09
N LYS A 19 13.24 6.60 0.20
CA LYS A 19 13.83 7.28 1.37
C LYS A 19 12.76 7.79 2.33
N ASP A 20 11.49 7.76 1.92
CA ASP A 20 10.37 8.16 2.75
C ASP A 20 10.01 7.01 3.70
N LYS A 21 10.19 7.25 5.00
CA LYS A 21 9.88 6.27 6.05
C LYS A 21 8.40 5.93 6.11
N HIS A 22 7.54 6.90 5.84
CA HIS A 22 6.10 6.71 5.84
C HIS A 22 5.69 5.81 4.68
N GLU A 23 6.17 6.12 3.48
CA GLU A 23 5.96 5.28 2.29
C GLU A 23 6.52 3.88 2.47
N HIS A 24 7.76 3.75 2.96
CA HIS A 24 8.36 2.45 3.27
C HIS A 24 7.46 1.61 4.19
N THR A 25 6.98 2.22 5.29
CA THR A 25 6.11 1.53 6.25
C THR A 25 4.79 1.12 5.61
N CYS A 26 4.18 1.99 4.80
CA CYS A 26 2.95 1.70 4.07
C CYS A 26 3.13 0.50 3.13
N LEU A 27 4.20 0.50 2.32
CA LEU A 27 4.52 -0.60 1.40
C LEU A 27 4.75 -1.93 2.13
N CYS A 28 5.47 -1.92 3.25
CA CYS A 28 5.65 -3.12 4.06
C CYS A 28 4.32 -3.65 4.64
N VAL A 29 3.44 -2.77 5.11
CA VAL A 29 2.11 -3.15 5.60
C VAL A 29 1.29 -3.82 4.49
N VAL A 30 1.29 -3.24 3.29
CA VAL A 30 0.59 -3.78 2.12
C VAL A 30 1.13 -5.16 1.73
N LEU A 31 2.45 -5.30 1.64
CA LEU A 31 3.12 -6.56 1.30
C LEU A 31 2.80 -7.64 2.33
N ALA A 32 2.98 -7.36 3.62
CA ALA A 32 2.66 -8.30 4.69
C ALA A 32 1.19 -8.73 4.67
N ARG A 33 0.27 -7.79 4.38
CA ARG A 33 -1.15 -8.10 4.23
C ARG A 33 -1.43 -9.02 3.04
N SER A 34 -0.72 -8.84 1.94
CA SER A 34 -0.84 -9.69 0.75
C SER A 34 -0.31 -11.12 0.98
N GLU A 35 0.60 -11.29 1.94
CA GLU A 35 1.14 -12.58 2.37
C GLU A 35 0.24 -13.31 3.38
N GLY A 36 -0.90 -12.72 3.72
CA GLY A 36 -1.87 -13.32 4.62
C GLY A 36 -1.66 -13.03 6.10
N MET A 37 -0.71 -12.15 6.46
CA MET A 37 -0.54 -11.74 7.86
C MET A 37 -1.78 -11.02 8.40
N SER A 38 -2.09 -11.23 9.68
CA SER A 38 -3.16 -10.51 10.38
C SER A 38 -2.74 -9.07 10.70
N HIS A 39 -3.71 -8.17 10.90
CA HIS A 39 -3.40 -6.77 11.18
C HIS A 39 -2.65 -6.61 12.51
N GLU A 40 -2.94 -7.45 13.50
CA GLU A 40 -2.29 -7.49 14.81
C GLU A 40 -0.81 -7.89 14.68
N LEU A 41 -0.53 -8.92 13.89
CA LEU A 41 0.84 -9.38 13.64
C LEU A 41 1.66 -8.33 12.87
N ILE A 42 1.04 -7.67 11.89
CA ILE A 42 1.68 -6.57 11.15
C ILE A 42 1.98 -5.40 12.10
N ALA A 43 1.02 -5.01 12.94
CA ALA A 43 1.19 -3.94 13.92
C ALA A 43 2.35 -4.24 14.88
N GLN A 44 2.43 -5.47 15.37
CA GLN A 44 3.51 -5.93 16.24
C GLN A 44 4.87 -5.92 15.53
N ALA A 45 4.96 -6.46 14.31
CA ALA A 45 6.20 -6.54 13.55
C ALA A 45 6.78 -5.14 13.23
N HIS A 46 5.91 -4.18 12.92
CA HIS A 46 6.31 -2.82 12.54
C HIS A 46 6.30 -1.82 13.70
N ARG A 47 5.97 -2.26 14.93
CA ARG A 47 5.87 -1.40 16.13
C ARG A 47 4.96 -0.18 15.91
N ILE A 48 3.82 -0.40 15.26
CA ILE A 48 2.78 0.61 15.02
C ILE A 48 1.47 0.17 15.66
N SER A 49 0.52 1.10 15.76
CA SER A 49 -0.82 0.75 16.21
C SER A 49 -1.58 -0.04 15.14
N VAL A 50 -2.52 -0.89 15.56
CA VAL A 50 -3.44 -1.58 14.64
C VAL A 50 -4.25 -0.56 13.82
N GLN A 51 -4.63 0.58 14.42
CA GLN A 51 -5.31 1.67 13.72
C GLN A 51 -4.45 2.24 12.57
N SER A 52 -3.14 2.35 12.78
CA SER A 52 -2.20 2.77 11.73
C SER A 52 -2.18 1.77 10.58
N VAL A 53 -2.23 0.46 10.86
CA VAL A 53 -2.32 -0.58 9.82
C VAL A 53 -3.56 -0.40 8.96
N TYR A 54 -4.73 -0.21 9.58
CA TYR A 54 -5.96 0.07 8.84
C TYR A 54 -5.86 1.32 7.98
N ARG A 55 -5.28 2.40 8.52
CA ARG A 55 -5.08 3.65 7.80
C ARG A 55 -4.19 3.46 6.57
N TYR A 56 -3.03 2.82 6.72
CA TYR A 56 -2.11 2.56 5.61
C TYR A 56 -2.76 1.73 4.49
N LEU A 57 -3.53 0.71 4.85
CA LEU A 57 -4.25 -0.10 3.86
C LEU A 57 -5.32 0.73 3.12
N ALA A 58 -6.06 1.58 3.83
CA ALA A 58 -7.07 2.44 3.24
C ALA A 58 -6.47 3.52 2.32
N GLU A 59 -5.38 4.16 2.73
CA GLU A 59 -4.63 5.14 1.94
C GLU A 59 -4.13 4.51 0.63
N TYR A 60 -3.50 3.33 0.73
CA TYR A 60 -3.02 2.61 -0.44
C TYR A 60 -4.14 2.21 -1.42
N GLU A 61 -5.29 1.76 -0.91
CA GLU A 61 -6.44 1.45 -1.77
C GLU A 61 -7.02 2.71 -2.44
N ALA A 62 -7.05 3.83 -1.73
CA ALA A 62 -7.51 5.11 -2.28
C ALA A 62 -6.57 5.60 -3.40
N GLU A 63 -5.26 5.57 -3.18
CA GLU A 63 -4.26 5.93 -4.19
C GLU A 63 -4.33 5.03 -5.42
N ARG A 64 -4.50 3.71 -5.22
CA ARG A 64 -4.67 2.77 -6.34
C ARG A 64 -5.91 3.05 -7.15
N LYS A 65 -7.05 3.34 -6.51
CA LYS A 65 -8.29 3.71 -7.20
C LYS A 65 -8.12 5.01 -7.98
N HIS A 66 -7.47 6.00 -7.39
CA HIS A 66 -7.17 7.27 -8.03
C HIS A 66 -6.30 7.07 -9.29
N ASN A 67 -5.25 6.25 -9.21
CA ASN A 67 -4.37 5.97 -10.35
C ASN A 67 -4.99 5.02 -11.40
N MET A 68 -6.06 4.30 -11.08
CA MET A 68 -6.82 3.46 -12.02
C MET A 68 -7.96 4.21 -12.73
N MET A 69 -8.30 5.43 -12.31
CA MET A 69 -9.17 6.30 -13.09
C MET A 69 -8.30 7.12 -14.04
N PRO A 70 -8.29 6.85 -15.36
CA PRO A 70 -7.78 7.86 -16.28
C PRO A 70 -8.65 9.10 -16.11
N GLU A 71 -8.04 10.29 -16.07
CA GLU A 71 -8.76 11.53 -16.34
C GLU A 71 -9.52 11.33 -17.65
N VAL A 72 -10.83 11.08 -17.58
CA VAL A 72 -11.70 11.18 -18.74
C VAL A 72 -11.67 12.66 -19.07
N GLY A 73 -10.86 12.99 -20.08
CA GLY A 73 -10.61 14.34 -20.54
C GLY A 73 -11.93 15.07 -20.77
N VAL A 74 -12.24 16.01 -19.88
CA VAL A 74 -13.21 17.05 -20.18
C VAL A 74 -12.45 18.12 -20.95
N LYS A 75 -12.32 17.91 -22.27
CA LYS A 75 -12.26 19.06 -23.17
C LYS A 75 -13.65 19.70 -23.14
N ALA A 76 -13.82 20.69 -22.27
CA ALA A 76 -14.91 21.63 -22.41
C ALA A 76 -14.56 22.58 -23.58
N ASN A 77 -15.53 22.68 -24.48
CA ASN A 77 -15.55 23.43 -25.74
C ASN A 77 -15.30 24.93 -25.57
#